data_AF-A0A961XEJ9-F1
#
_entry.id   AF-A0A961XEJ9-F1
#
_cell.length_a   1.000
_cell.length_b   1.000
_cell.length_c   1.000
_cell.angle_alpha   90.00
_cell.angle_beta   90.00
_cell.angle_gamma   90.00
#
_symmetry.space_group_name_H-M   'P 1'
#
loop_
_entity.id
_entity.type
_entity.pdbx_description
1 polymer ?
#
loop_
_entity_poly.entity_id
_entity_poly.type
_entity_poly.pdbx_seq_one_letter_code
_entity_poly.pdbx_strand_id
1 'polypeptide(L)'
;MKAGQFRGALDRDKLMRASLIVGIFKGLRLLFNGPLEHGWPRARNAGPLYRGASPVDFMIEGGIPAMMRVRDHVDALRGGA
;
A
#
# COMPACT_ATOMS: atom_id res chain seq x y z
N MET A 1 10.41 3.52 -19.45
CA MET A 1 9.06 4.03 -19.79
C MET A 1 9.21 5.50 -20.16
N LYS A 2 8.74 5.94 -21.34
CA LYS A 2 8.74 7.38 -21.66
C LYS A 2 7.72 8.08 -20.77
N ALA A 3 8.16 9.08 -20.01
CA ALA A 3 7.26 9.97 -19.29
C ALA A 3 6.53 10.86 -20.31
N GLY A 4 5.20 10.77 -20.36
CA GLY A 4 4.30 11.56 -21.23
C GLY A 4 3.57 10.68 -22.26
N GLN A 5 2.25 10.72 -22.43
CA GLN A 5 1.22 11.66 -22.01
C GLN A 5 -0.02 10.86 -21.57
N PHE A 6 -0.36 10.85 -20.27
CA PHE A 6 -1.72 10.49 -19.86
C PHE A 6 -2.59 11.74 -20.06
N ARG A 7 -3.42 11.76 -21.11
CA ARG A 7 -4.34 12.88 -21.43
C ARG A 7 -5.73 12.72 -20.79
N GLY A 8 -5.96 11.65 -20.04
CA GLY A 8 -7.23 11.43 -19.33
C GLY A 8 -7.24 12.11 -17.97
N ALA A 9 -8.42 12.47 -17.47
CA ALA A 9 -8.58 12.69 -16.04
C ALA A 9 -8.52 11.32 -15.34
N LEU A 10 -7.88 11.25 -14.17
CA LEU A 10 -8.03 10.08 -13.31
C LEU A 10 -9.47 10.05 -12.82
N ASP A 11 -10.18 8.95 -13.06
CA ASP A 11 -11.48 8.74 -12.45
C ASP A 11 -11.34 8.57 -10.92
N ARG A 12 -12.47 8.55 -10.24
CA ARG A 12 -12.52 8.43 -8.77
C ARG A 12 -11.85 7.16 -8.25
N ASP A 13 -11.97 6.03 -8.97
CA ASP A 13 -11.35 4.76 -8.56
C ASP A 13 -9.82 4.86 -8.62
N LYS A 14 -9.28 5.38 -9.73
CA LYS A 14 -7.85 5.60 -9.92
C LYS A 14 -7.30 6.58 -8.89
N LEU A 15 -8.01 7.67 -8.61
CA LEU A 15 -7.62 8.65 -7.57
C LEU A 15 -7.61 8.01 -6.18
N MET A 16 -8.60 7.19 -5.86
CA MET A 16 -8.66 6.48 -4.58
C MET A 16 -7.47 5.51 -4.42
N ARG A 17 -7.17 4.72 -5.46
CA ARG A 17 -6.01 3.82 -5.45
C ARG A 17 -4.70 4.57 -5.29
N ALA A 18 -4.52 5.68 -6.03
CA ALA A 18 -3.34 6.52 -5.90
C ALA A 18 -3.19 7.10 -4.49
N SER A 19 -4.29 7.62 -3.93
CA SER A 19 -4.32 8.16 -2.56
C SER A 19 -3.92 7.10 -1.51
N LEU A 20 -4.49 5.90 -1.60
CA LEU A 20 -4.15 4.79 -0.70
C LEU A 20 -2.68 4.38 -0.80
N ILE A 21 -2.15 4.25 -2.03
CA ILE A 21 -0.75 3.89 -2.28
C ILE A 21 0.19 4.94 -1.68
N VAL A 22 -0.02 6.22 -2.00
CA VAL A 22 0.79 7.33 -1.45
C VAL A 22 0.72 7.32 0.08
N GLY A 23 -0.46 7.08 0.62
CA GLY A 23 -0.71 6.96 2.05
C GLY A 23 0.10 5.86 2.74
N ILE A 24 0.07 4.65 2.19
CA ILE A 24 0.84 3.50 2.67
C ILE A 24 2.34 3.81 2.61
N PHE A 25 2.83 4.35 1.48
CA PHE A 25 4.24 4.70 1.31
C PHE A 25 4.72 5.79 2.28
N LYS A 26 3.85 6.74 2.64
CA LYS A 26 4.14 7.71 3.69
C LYS A 26 4.22 7.03 5.05
N GLY A 27 3.26 6.17 5.38
CA GLY A 27 3.24 5.45 6.65
C GLY A 27 4.48 4.57 6.87
N LEU A 28 4.90 3.83 5.85
CA LEU A 28 6.08 2.96 5.93
C LEU A 28 7.38 3.72 6.22
N ARG A 29 7.54 4.94 5.69
CA ARG A 29 8.71 5.82 5.97
C ARG A 29 8.73 6.38 7.38
N LEU A 30 7.59 6.37 8.08
CA LEU A 30 7.52 6.75 9.49
C LEU A 30 7.75 5.54 10.40
N LEU A 31 7.45 4.34 9.91
CA LEU A 31 7.59 3.09 10.66
C LEU A 31 9.00 2.50 10.57
N PHE A 32 9.63 2.56 9.40
CA PHE A 32 10.92 1.95 9.12
C PHE A 32 11.97 3.02 8.79
N ASN A 33 13.22 2.74 9.19
CA ASN A 33 14.42 3.42 8.70
C ASN A 33 15.32 2.34 8.05
N GLY A 34 15.24 2.16 6.73
CA GLY A 34 16.01 1.17 6.01
C GLY A 34 15.28 0.44 4.87
N PRO A 35 15.77 -0.74 4.42
CA PRO A 35 15.29 -1.41 3.20
C PRO A 35 13.78 -1.71 3.17
N LEU A 36 13.16 -1.84 4.35
CA LEU A 36 11.74 -2.13 4.48
C LEU A 36 10.82 -0.94 4.14
N GLU A 37 11.32 0.30 4.12
CA GLU A 37 10.55 1.46 3.65
C GLU A 37 9.98 1.28 2.24
N HIS A 38 10.66 0.49 1.41
CA HIS A 38 10.25 0.16 0.04
C HIS A 38 10.07 -1.34 -0.18
N GLY A 39 10.77 -2.17 0.59
CA GLY A 39 10.74 -3.63 0.47
C GLY A 39 9.52 -4.27 1.10
N TRP A 40 8.96 -3.69 2.17
CA TRP A 40 7.88 -4.31 2.94
C TRP A 40 6.64 -4.68 2.10
N PRO A 41 6.16 -3.86 1.14
CA PRO A 41 4.99 -4.22 0.34
C PRO A 41 5.15 -5.53 -0.46
N ARG A 42 6.39 -5.92 -0.81
CA ARG A 42 6.70 -7.14 -1.56
C ARG A 42 7.17 -8.29 -0.66
N ALA A 43 7.49 -8.02 0.59
CA ALA A 43 7.92 -9.05 1.53
C ALA A 43 6.73 -9.96 1.84
N ARG A 44 6.95 -11.29 1.84
CA ARG A 44 5.95 -12.23 2.34
C ARG A 44 5.61 -11.89 3.78
N ASN A 45 4.33 -11.82 4.10
CA ASN A 45 3.87 -11.49 5.44
C ASN A 45 3.03 -12.66 5.99
N ALA A 46 3.56 -13.33 7.02
CA ALA A 46 2.89 -14.44 7.69
C ALA A 46 1.78 -13.99 8.66
N GLY A 47 1.57 -12.68 8.81
CA GLY A 47 0.53 -12.12 9.66
C GLY A 47 -0.88 -12.53 9.21
N PRO A 48 -1.85 -12.61 10.15
CA PRO A 48 -3.20 -13.12 9.88
C PRO A 48 -3.92 -12.42 8.71
N LEU A 49 -3.70 -11.11 8.54
CA LEU A 49 -4.29 -10.32 7.45
C LEU A 49 -3.87 -10.82 6.06
N TYR A 50 -2.63 -11.27 5.92
CA TYR A 50 -2.01 -11.58 4.63
C TYR A 50 -1.96 -13.07 4.33
N ARG A 51 -2.11 -13.93 5.36
CA ARG A 51 -2.11 -15.40 5.22
C ARG A 51 -0.89 -15.92 4.43
N GLY A 52 0.27 -15.30 4.60
CA GLY A 52 1.51 -15.67 3.93
C GLY A 52 1.74 -15.06 2.54
N ALA A 53 0.80 -14.27 2.02
CA ALA A 53 0.98 -13.46 0.82
C ALA A 53 1.79 -12.18 1.11
N SER A 54 2.26 -11.50 0.06
CA SER A 54 2.77 -10.13 0.23
C SER A 54 1.61 -9.13 0.35
N PRO A 55 1.80 -7.99 1.03
CA PRO A 55 0.81 -6.92 1.05
C PRO A 55 0.38 -6.45 -0.35
N VAL A 56 1.30 -6.44 -1.32
CA VAL A 56 0.99 -6.09 -2.72
C VAL A 56 0.05 -7.12 -3.36
N ASP A 57 0.32 -8.42 -3.21
CA ASP A 57 -0.55 -9.46 -3.78
C ASP A 57 -1.96 -9.36 -3.19
N PHE A 58 -2.05 -9.15 -1.88
CA PHE A 58 -3.32 -8.96 -1.18
C PHE A 58 -4.11 -7.74 -1.70
N MET A 59 -3.42 -6.62 -1.97
CA MET A 59 -4.05 -5.42 -2.53
C MET A 59 -4.51 -5.62 -3.98
N ILE A 60 -3.74 -6.37 -4.78
CA ILE A 60 -4.09 -6.70 -6.17
C ILE A 60 -5.34 -7.58 -6.20
N GLU A 61 -5.37 -8.64 -5.40
CA GLU A 61 -6.49 -9.58 -5.34
C GLU A 61 -7.78 -8.92 -4.82
N GLY A 62 -7.67 -8.12 -3.75
CA GLY A 62 -8.83 -7.56 -3.06
C GLY A 62 -9.22 -6.13 -3.43
N GLY A 63 -8.50 -5.49 -4.34
CA GLY A 63 -8.79 -4.12 -4.81
C GLY A 63 -8.80 -3.06 -3.70
N ILE A 64 -9.59 -2.00 -3.88
CA ILE A 64 -9.68 -0.87 -2.93
C ILE A 64 -9.98 -1.32 -1.49
N PRO A 65 -10.92 -2.25 -1.21
CA PRO A 65 -11.15 -2.73 0.16
C PRO A 65 -9.91 -3.32 0.81
N ALA A 66 -9.10 -4.11 0.07
CA ALA A 66 -7.85 -4.64 0.59
C ALA A 66 -6.80 -3.53 0.80
N MET A 67 -6.71 -2.57 -0.13
CA MET A 67 -5.83 -1.41 0.00
C MET A 67 -6.15 -0.57 1.25
N MET A 68 -7.43 -0.39 1.59
CA MET A 68 -7.85 0.26 2.83
C MET A 68 -7.38 -0.53 4.06
N ARG A 69 -7.58 -1.85 4.10
CA ARG A 69 -7.10 -2.68 5.23
C ARG A 69 -5.58 -2.63 5.40
N VAL A 70 -4.81 -2.59 4.31
CA VAL A 70 -3.34 -2.43 4.39
C VAL A 70 -2.99 -1.04 4.93
N ARG A 71 -3.69 0.00 4.49
CA ARG A 71 -3.51 1.35 5.02
C ARG A 71 -3.77 1.42 6.52
N ASP A 72 -4.90 0.86 6.98
CA ASP A 72 -5.27 0.82 8.39
C ASP A 72 -4.25 0.03 9.22
N HIS A 73 -3.76 -1.10 8.69
CA HIS A 73 -2.71 -1.89 9.32
C HIS A 73 -1.41 -1.09 9.51
N VAL A 74 -0.96 -0.36 8.48
CA VAL A 74 0.25 0.48 8.57
C VAL A 74 0.04 1.64 9.55
N ASP A 75 -1.13 2.28 9.54
CA ASP A 75 -1.45 3.35 10.49
C ASP A 75 -1.51 2.85 11.93
N ALA A 76 -2.05 1.65 12.18
CA ALA A 76 -2.06 1.03 13.52
C ALA A 76 -0.65 0.73 14.03
N LEU A 77 0.24 0.21 13.17
CA LEU A 77 1.64 -0.03 13.53
C LEU A 77 2.40 1.26 13.86
N ARG A 78 2.04 2.37 13.21
CA ARG A 78 2.63 3.70 13.47
C ARG A 78 2.08 4.33 14.76
N GLY A 79 0.79 4.14 15.04
CA GLY A 79 0.10 4.82 16.13
C GLY A 79 0.40 4.24 17.52
N GLY A 80 0.76 2.95 17.59
CA GLY A 80 0.64 2.20 18.84
C GLY A 80 -0.82 2.10 19.26
N ALA A 81 -1.25 0.95 19.76
CA ALA A 81 -2.51 0.89 20.50
C ALA A 81 -2.35 1.61 21.85
#